data_AF-A0A7S4CE92-F1
#
_entry.id   AF-A0A7S4CE92-F1
#
_cell.length_a   1.000
_cell.length_b   1.000
_cell.length_c   1.000
_cell.angle_alpha   90.00
_cell.angle_beta   90.00
_cell.angle_gamma   90.00
#
_symmetry.space_group_name_H-M   'P 1'
#
loop_
_entity.id
_entity.type
_entity.pdbx_description
1 polymer ?
#
loop_
_entity_poly.entity_id
_entity_poly.type
_entity_poly.pdbx_seq_one_letter_code
_entity_poly.pdbx_strand_id
1 'polypeptide(L)'
;FFFGCRHLCLSVDVLMLLLATLEGVEPDAKLQPYLQGTLCKRKDFIEADDAAKSHPNRTYYYRKDPDLERLIELCSQGLDHKPRPELLMIRAAAHMKRKEYQKAVTDFTTFLEHCPSHISALLQRGTAYDGLGLLDRAIKDYTAVLELSSNHFQAAYARAACHNRKGSFALSIADYQAALSMDQVASAALQRPRRSATRVQRFKSPQALEEYLREAVKGQLQWPG
;
A
#
# COMPACT_ATOMS: atom_id res chain seq x y z
N PHE A 1 13.69 -4.30 -26.14
CA PHE A 1 12.24 -4.52 -25.93
C PHE A 1 12.05 -5.12 -24.54
N PHE A 2 11.11 -4.58 -23.75
CA PHE A 2 10.81 -4.85 -22.33
C PHE A 2 11.72 -4.23 -21.26
N PHE A 3 11.81 -2.89 -21.25
CA PHE A 3 11.91 -2.15 -19.99
C PHE A 3 10.48 -1.87 -19.49
N GLY A 4 9.87 -2.88 -18.86
CA GLY A 4 8.55 -2.76 -18.24
C GLY A 4 8.66 -2.21 -16.83
N CYS A 5 8.14 -1.01 -16.62
CA CYS A 5 7.56 -0.48 -15.38
C CYS A 5 8.07 -1.09 -14.06
N ARG A 6 9.19 -0.56 -13.55
CA ARG A 6 9.62 -0.69 -12.14
C ARG A 6 9.29 0.58 -11.33
N HIS A 7 8.20 1.26 -11.64
CA HIS A 7 7.61 2.24 -10.73
C HIS A 7 6.72 1.49 -9.75
N LEU A 8 7.31 1.19 -8.58
CA LEU A 8 6.64 0.90 -7.31
C LEU A 8 5.21 0.35 -7.41
N CYS A 9 5.06 -0.93 -7.78
CA CYS A 9 4.12 -1.74 -7.03
C CYS A 9 4.72 -1.96 -5.64
N LEU A 10 4.68 -0.91 -4.79
CA LEU A 10 4.44 -1.19 -3.38
C LEU A 10 3.08 -1.88 -3.41
N SER A 11 3.07 -3.21 -3.30
CA SER A 11 1.81 -3.94 -3.11
C SER A 11 1.07 -3.23 -1.98
N VAL A 12 -0.26 -3.19 -2.06
CA VAL A 12 -1.11 -2.60 -1.02
C VAL A 12 -0.68 -3.11 0.38
N ASP A 13 -0.06 -4.29 0.47
CA ASP A 13 0.62 -4.85 1.64
C ASP A 13 1.75 -4.00 2.23
N VAL A 14 2.66 -3.49 1.42
CA VAL A 14 3.80 -2.69 1.90
C VAL A 14 3.35 -1.30 2.28
N LEU A 15 2.31 -0.76 1.62
CA LEU A 15 1.72 0.54 1.98
C LEU A 15 0.89 0.44 3.28
N MET A 16 0.12 -0.63 3.47
CA MET A 16 -0.66 -0.88 4.70
C MET A 16 0.25 -1.08 5.92
N LEU A 17 1.42 -1.70 5.73
CA LEU A 17 2.41 -1.84 6.80
C LEU A 17 3.25 -0.59 7.05
N LEU A 18 3.65 0.14 6.00
CA LEU A 18 4.35 1.43 6.18
C LEU A 18 3.45 2.46 6.86
N LEU A 19 2.15 2.45 6.58
CA LEU A 19 1.18 3.34 7.23
C LEU A 19 0.89 2.92 8.68
N ALA A 20 0.78 1.61 8.97
CA ALA A 20 0.70 1.13 10.35
C ALA A 20 1.92 1.56 11.19
N THR A 21 3.13 1.59 10.58
CA THR A 21 4.33 2.10 11.24
C THR A 21 4.42 3.63 11.34
N LEU A 22 3.72 4.38 10.48
CA LEU A 22 3.71 5.85 10.50
C LEU A 22 2.77 6.42 11.57
N GLU A 23 1.77 5.66 12.03
CA GLU A 23 0.76 6.11 12.99
C GLU A 23 1.02 5.65 14.44
N GLY A 24 2.17 5.03 14.73
CA GLY A 24 2.61 4.76 16.11
C GLY A 24 1.95 3.56 16.81
N VAL A 25 1.26 2.69 16.06
CA VAL A 25 0.70 1.44 16.58
C VAL A 25 1.72 0.33 16.35
N GLU A 26 2.54 0.02 17.35
CA GLU A 26 3.42 -1.15 17.25
C GLU A 26 2.59 -2.43 17.38
N PRO A 27 2.44 -3.24 16.31
CA PRO A 27 1.80 -4.53 16.45
C PRO A 27 2.59 -5.35 17.46
N ASP A 28 1.89 -6.02 18.39
CA ASP A 28 2.50 -6.92 19.38
C ASP A 28 3.60 -7.73 18.69
N ALA A 29 4.81 -7.78 19.25
CA ALA A 29 5.99 -8.40 18.61
C ALA A 29 5.72 -9.84 18.10
N LYS A 30 4.72 -10.51 18.66
CA LYS A 30 4.22 -11.83 18.25
C LYS A 30 3.53 -11.85 16.88
N LEU A 31 2.95 -10.75 16.42
CA LEU A 31 2.20 -10.62 15.17
C LEU A 31 3.08 -10.16 14.00
N GLN A 32 4.17 -9.43 14.28
CA GLN A 32 5.11 -8.93 13.26
C GLN A 32 5.54 -9.96 12.19
N PRO A 33 5.92 -11.20 12.53
CA PRO A 33 6.35 -12.18 11.52
C PRO A 33 5.23 -12.62 10.58
N TYR A 34 3.97 -12.46 10.96
CA TYR A 34 2.80 -12.86 10.17
C TYR A 34 2.21 -11.72 9.35
N LEU A 35 2.59 -10.48 9.64
CA LEU A 35 2.14 -9.30 8.89
C LEU A 35 2.89 -9.13 7.57
N GLN A 36 4.15 -9.56 7.51
CA GLN A 36 5.00 -9.43 6.33
C GLN A 36 5.39 -10.79 5.78
N GLY A 37 5.48 -10.89 4.44
CA GLY A 37 6.18 -12.01 3.85
C GLY A 37 7.66 -11.98 4.24
N THR A 38 8.08 -12.94 5.06
CA THR A 38 9.44 -13.02 5.59
C THR A 38 10.41 -13.47 4.50
N LEU A 39 11.58 -12.82 4.42
CA LEU A 39 12.64 -13.26 3.53
C LEU A 39 13.33 -14.48 4.15
N CYS A 40 13.11 -15.65 3.54
CA CYS A 40 13.62 -16.91 4.04
C CYS A 40 14.72 -17.44 3.11
N LYS A 41 15.73 -18.10 3.69
CA LYS A 41 16.71 -18.85 2.91
C LYS A 41 16.02 -20.07 2.34
N ARG A 42 16.11 -20.25 1.03
CA ARG A 42 15.40 -21.33 0.34
C ARG A 42 15.77 -22.71 0.88
N LYS A 43 17.06 -22.95 1.11
CA LYS A 43 17.59 -24.25 1.57
C LYS A 43 16.93 -24.80 2.83
N ASP A 44 16.47 -23.92 3.72
CA ASP A 44 15.89 -24.31 5.01
C ASP A 44 14.43 -24.79 4.86
N PHE A 45 13.79 -24.51 3.71
CA PHE A 45 12.35 -24.76 3.47
C PHE A 45 12.07 -25.56 2.19
N ILE A 46 13.09 -26.14 1.54
CA ILE A 46 12.91 -26.92 0.29
C ILE A 46 11.94 -28.09 0.50
N GLU A 47 11.97 -28.72 1.67
CA GLU A 47 11.10 -29.87 1.97
C GLU A 47 9.71 -29.44 2.45
N ALA A 48 9.65 -28.35 3.23
CA ALA A 48 8.45 -27.90 3.93
C ALA A 48 7.49 -27.05 3.09
N ASP A 49 8.01 -26.15 2.25
CA ASP A 49 7.19 -25.17 1.52
C ASP A 49 7.23 -25.42 0.01
N ASP A 50 6.06 -25.59 -0.61
CA ASP A 50 5.96 -25.76 -2.06
C ASP A 50 6.38 -24.51 -2.84
N ALA A 51 6.21 -23.33 -2.24
CA ALA A 51 6.76 -22.08 -2.76
C ALA A 51 8.29 -22.19 -2.92
N ALA A 52 9.00 -22.69 -1.90
CA ALA A 52 10.44 -22.89 -1.94
C ALA A 52 10.86 -23.92 -3.00
N LYS A 53 10.04 -24.95 -3.25
CA LYS A 53 10.28 -25.94 -4.33
C LYS A 53 10.12 -25.33 -5.72
N SER A 54 9.09 -24.51 -5.92
CA SER A 54 8.75 -23.92 -7.23
C SER A 54 9.75 -22.87 -7.71
N HIS A 55 10.49 -22.24 -6.79
CA HIS A 55 11.44 -21.19 -7.14
C HIS A 55 12.67 -21.72 -7.90
N PRO A 56 13.19 -20.97 -8.90
CA PRO A 56 14.33 -21.41 -9.70
C PRO A 56 15.60 -21.62 -8.86
N ASN A 57 16.39 -22.65 -9.16
CA ASN A 57 17.63 -23.04 -8.43
C ASN A 57 18.67 -21.92 -8.21
N ARG A 58 18.58 -20.81 -8.93
CA ARG A 58 19.45 -19.63 -8.73
C ARG A 58 19.02 -18.69 -7.61
N THR A 59 17.79 -18.76 -7.09
CA THR A 59 17.35 -17.86 -6.01
C THR A 59 17.68 -18.44 -4.64
N TYR A 60 18.65 -17.83 -3.95
CA TYR A 60 19.05 -18.20 -2.59
C TYR A 60 18.00 -17.82 -1.53
N TYR A 61 17.30 -16.72 -1.75
CA TYR A 61 16.21 -16.23 -0.90
C TYR A 61 14.88 -16.29 -1.65
N TYR A 62 13.82 -16.57 -0.93
CA TYR A 62 12.46 -16.38 -1.41
C TYR A 62 11.62 -15.69 -0.34
N ARG A 63 10.52 -15.07 -0.77
CA ARG A 63 9.59 -14.42 0.16
C ARG A 63 8.49 -15.43 0.48
N LYS A 64 8.40 -15.83 1.75
CA LYS A 64 7.33 -16.70 2.21
C LYS A 64 6.04 -15.89 2.28
N ASP A 65 4.94 -16.45 1.79
CA ASP A 65 3.63 -15.82 1.94
C ASP A 65 3.23 -15.80 3.42
N PRO A 66 2.58 -14.73 3.90
CA PRO A 66 2.18 -14.65 5.30
C PRO A 66 1.15 -15.73 5.65
N ASP A 67 1.35 -16.42 6.77
CA ASP A 67 0.42 -17.42 7.29
C ASP A 67 -0.84 -16.74 7.87
N LEU A 68 -1.80 -16.41 7.00
CA LEU A 68 -3.00 -15.66 7.36
C LEU A 68 -3.91 -16.41 8.35
N GLU A 69 -3.94 -17.74 8.31
CA GLU A 69 -4.78 -18.54 9.22
C GLU A 69 -4.32 -18.39 10.67
N ARG A 70 -3.02 -18.58 10.89
CA ARG A 70 -2.40 -18.41 12.20
C ARG A 70 -2.50 -16.96 12.69
N LEU A 71 -2.41 -15.98 11.79
CA LEU A 71 -2.64 -14.58 12.13
C LEU A 71 -4.06 -14.36 12.67
N ILE A 72 -5.07 -14.91 12.01
CA ILE A 72 -6.48 -14.80 12.42
C ILE A 72 -6.68 -15.46 13.78
N GLU A 73 -6.14 -16.66 13.99
CA GLU A 73 -6.24 -17.39 15.27
C GLU A 73 -5.63 -16.60 16.43
N LEU A 74 -4.41 -16.08 16.25
CA LEU A 74 -3.74 -15.26 17.25
C LEU A 74 -4.52 -13.98 17.56
N CYS A 75 -5.11 -13.34 16.55
CA CYS A 75 -5.95 -12.17 16.75
C CYS A 75 -7.23 -12.54 17.52
N SER A 76 -7.89 -13.67 17.21
CA SER A 76 -9.06 -14.12 17.97
C SER A 76 -8.75 -14.40 19.44
N GLN A 77 -7.65 -15.11 19.72
CA GLN A 77 -7.21 -15.37 21.10
C GLN A 77 -6.88 -14.07 21.85
N GLY A 78 -6.22 -13.12 21.15
CA GLY A 78 -5.92 -11.81 21.71
C GLY A 78 -7.18 -11.03 22.09
N LEU A 79 -8.21 -11.09 21.25
CA LEU A 79 -9.50 -10.44 21.50
C LEU A 79 -10.26 -11.05 22.68
N ASP A 80 -10.17 -12.37 22.88
CA ASP A 80 -10.80 -13.06 24.02
C ASP A 80 -10.16 -12.66 25.37
N HIS A 81 -8.84 -12.47 25.40
CA HIS A 81 -8.12 -12.10 26.61
C HIS A 81 -8.22 -10.60 26.94
N LYS A 82 -7.96 -9.75 25.95
CA LYS A 82 -8.00 -8.30 26.10
C LYS A 82 -8.48 -7.66 24.79
N PRO A 83 -9.72 -7.17 24.72
CA PRO A 83 -10.23 -6.56 23.51
C PRO A 83 -9.45 -5.28 23.21
N ARG A 84 -8.77 -5.26 22.05
CA ARG A 84 -8.09 -4.09 21.51
C ARG A 84 -8.64 -3.83 20.10
N PRO A 85 -8.98 -2.58 19.76
CA PRO A 85 -9.50 -2.27 18.43
C PRO A 85 -8.47 -2.58 17.33
N GLU A 86 -7.19 -2.38 17.60
CA GLU A 86 -6.10 -2.67 16.65
C GLU A 86 -6.09 -4.13 16.16
N LEU A 87 -6.41 -5.09 17.04
CA LEU A 87 -6.48 -6.51 16.68
C LEU A 87 -7.64 -6.79 15.72
N LEU A 88 -8.76 -6.06 15.84
CA LEU A 88 -9.89 -6.16 14.90
C LEU A 88 -9.47 -5.68 13.51
N MET A 89 -8.71 -4.59 13.41
CA MET A 89 -8.21 -4.06 12.14
C MET A 89 -7.25 -5.04 11.46
N ILE A 90 -6.32 -5.64 12.21
CA ILE A 90 -5.39 -6.65 11.67
C ILE A 90 -6.14 -7.90 11.21
N ARG A 91 -7.10 -8.40 12.02
CA ARG A 91 -7.91 -9.58 11.67
C ARG A 91 -8.78 -9.32 10.44
N ALA A 92 -9.40 -8.15 10.34
CA ALA A 92 -10.19 -7.74 9.18
C ALA A 92 -9.33 -7.71 7.90
N ALA A 93 -8.12 -7.17 7.96
CA ALA A 93 -7.19 -7.15 6.83
C ALA A 93 -6.79 -8.57 6.39
N ALA A 94 -6.59 -9.49 7.35
CA ALA A 94 -6.32 -10.89 7.05
C ALA A 94 -7.52 -11.56 6.35
N HIS A 95 -8.75 -11.31 6.82
CA HIS A 95 -9.97 -11.78 6.15
C HIS A 95 -10.12 -11.20 4.74
N MET A 96 -9.79 -9.92 4.53
CA MET A 96 -9.79 -9.30 3.20
C MET A 96 -8.84 -10.01 2.23
N LYS A 97 -7.65 -10.39 2.70
CA LYS A 97 -6.67 -11.14 1.88
C LYS A 97 -7.15 -12.54 1.51
N ARG A 98 -7.89 -13.18 2.41
CA ARG A 98 -8.57 -14.46 2.15
C ARG A 98 -9.87 -14.32 1.33
N LYS A 99 -10.29 -13.10 0.98
CA LYS A 99 -11.59 -12.80 0.34
C LYS A 99 -12.81 -13.17 1.19
N GLU A 100 -12.63 -13.27 2.50
CA GLU A 100 -13.71 -13.51 3.47
C GLU A 100 -14.40 -12.19 3.83
N TYR A 101 -15.01 -11.54 2.83
CA TYR A 101 -15.49 -10.17 2.94
C TYR A 101 -16.55 -9.96 4.04
N GLN A 102 -17.41 -10.95 4.31
CA GLN A 102 -18.43 -10.83 5.37
C GLN A 102 -17.79 -10.67 6.76
N LYS A 103 -16.79 -11.50 7.09
CA LYS A 103 -16.08 -11.42 8.37
C LYS A 103 -15.23 -10.16 8.47
N ALA A 104 -14.63 -9.73 7.36
CA ALA A 104 -13.92 -8.46 7.32
C ALA A 104 -14.85 -7.27 7.63
N VAL A 105 -16.06 -7.26 7.04
CA VAL A 105 -17.06 -6.22 7.33
C VAL A 105 -17.42 -6.20 8.80
N THR A 106 -17.69 -7.35 9.44
CA THR A 106 -18.05 -7.40 10.87
C THR A 106 -16.95 -6.81 11.75
N ASP A 107 -15.70 -7.19 11.47
CA ASP A 107 -14.55 -6.69 12.22
C ASP A 107 -14.35 -5.18 12.01
N PHE A 108 -14.45 -4.69 10.77
CA PHE A 108 -14.39 -3.26 10.50
C PHE A 108 -15.54 -2.47 11.12
N THR A 109 -16.76 -3.04 11.18
CA THR A 109 -17.88 -2.38 11.86
C THR A 109 -17.60 -2.22 13.35
N THR A 110 -17.15 -3.28 14.02
CA THR A 110 -16.80 -3.21 15.45
C THR A 110 -15.62 -2.26 15.70
N PHE A 111 -14.64 -2.21 14.80
CA PHE A 111 -13.54 -1.25 14.90
C PHE A 111 -14.03 0.21 14.78
N LEU A 112 -14.92 0.49 13.83
CA LEU A 112 -15.44 1.83 13.58
C LEU A 112 -16.40 2.31 14.67
N GLU A 113 -17.00 1.41 15.46
CA GLU A 113 -17.74 1.78 16.67
C GLU A 113 -16.81 2.43 17.71
N HIS A 114 -15.54 2.01 17.77
CA HIS A 114 -14.53 2.62 18.64
C HIS A 114 -13.87 3.85 18.01
N CYS A 115 -13.60 3.80 16.71
CA CYS A 115 -12.87 4.83 15.96
C CYS A 115 -13.63 5.25 14.69
N PRO A 116 -14.70 6.04 14.79
CA PRO A 116 -15.62 6.29 13.66
C PRO A 116 -15.01 7.11 12.52
N SER A 117 -14.02 7.95 12.80
CA SER A 117 -13.36 8.82 11.82
C SER A 117 -12.09 8.19 11.22
N HIS A 118 -11.87 6.89 11.40
CA HIS A 118 -10.66 6.24 10.89
C HIS A 118 -10.79 5.97 9.38
N ILE A 119 -10.11 6.81 8.59
CA ILE A 119 -10.17 6.82 7.11
C ILE A 119 -9.83 5.45 6.51
N SER A 120 -8.78 4.79 6.98
CA SER A 120 -8.34 3.52 6.41
C SER A 120 -9.38 2.41 6.61
N ALA A 121 -10.02 2.35 7.79
CA ALA A 121 -11.02 1.34 8.10
C ALA A 121 -12.31 1.57 7.31
N LEU A 122 -12.73 2.83 7.11
CA LEU A 122 -13.85 3.17 6.23
C LEU A 122 -13.56 2.75 4.78
N LEU A 123 -12.36 3.04 4.27
CA LEU A 123 -11.95 2.63 2.93
C LEU A 123 -11.97 1.11 2.77
N GLN A 124 -11.38 0.37 3.72
CA GLN A 124 -11.31 -1.09 3.66
C GLN A 124 -12.66 -1.77 3.90
N ARG A 125 -13.56 -1.18 4.69
CA ARG A 125 -14.94 -1.66 4.80
C ARG A 125 -15.71 -1.43 3.51
N GLY A 126 -15.50 -0.28 2.86
CA GLY A 126 -16.05 0.02 1.53
C GLY A 126 -15.60 -0.99 0.47
N THR A 127 -14.32 -1.37 0.46
CA THR A 127 -13.80 -2.39 -0.48
C THR A 127 -14.34 -3.78 -0.17
N ALA A 128 -14.55 -4.12 1.11
CA ALA A 128 -15.20 -5.36 1.50
C ALA A 128 -16.67 -5.41 1.02
N TYR A 129 -17.42 -4.31 1.15
CA TYR A 129 -18.78 -4.21 0.62
C TYR A 129 -18.83 -4.30 -0.91
N ASP A 130 -17.87 -3.69 -1.61
CA ASP A 130 -17.76 -3.80 -3.08
C ASP A 130 -17.50 -5.26 -3.52
N GLY A 131 -16.66 -5.98 -2.78
CA GLY A 131 -16.42 -7.42 -2.95
C GLY A 131 -17.67 -8.28 -2.73
N LEU A 132 -18.58 -7.86 -1.84
CA LEU A 132 -19.89 -8.49 -1.62
C LEU A 132 -20.96 -8.05 -2.61
N GLY A 133 -20.70 -7.07 -3.47
CA GLY A 133 -21.68 -6.47 -4.37
C GLY A 133 -22.67 -5.51 -3.68
N LEU A 134 -22.44 -5.15 -2.42
CA LEU A 134 -23.24 -4.19 -1.66
C LEU A 134 -22.84 -2.74 -2.00
N LEU A 135 -22.99 -2.37 -3.28
CA LEU A 135 -22.47 -1.13 -3.86
C LEU A 135 -22.97 0.13 -3.14
N ASP A 136 -24.23 0.16 -2.69
CA ASP A 136 -24.78 1.31 -1.96
C ASP A 136 -24.10 1.56 -0.63
N ARG A 137 -23.72 0.49 0.09
CA ARG A 137 -22.99 0.61 1.36
C ARG A 137 -21.54 1.00 1.11
N ALA A 138 -20.92 0.45 0.07
CA ALA A 138 -19.57 0.83 -0.35
C ALA A 138 -19.49 2.32 -0.70
N ILE A 139 -20.45 2.84 -1.48
CA ILE A 139 -20.51 4.26 -1.84
C ILE A 139 -20.63 5.14 -0.60
N LYS A 140 -21.47 4.78 0.38
CA LYS A 140 -21.61 5.52 1.64
C LYS A 140 -20.31 5.59 2.45
N ASP A 141 -19.57 4.48 2.51
CA ASP A 141 -18.29 4.46 3.20
C ASP A 141 -17.24 5.30 2.46
N TYR A 142 -17.19 5.23 1.12
CA TYR A 142 -16.29 6.07 0.34
C TYR A 142 -16.66 7.57 0.37
N THR A 143 -17.95 7.92 0.44
CA THR A 143 -18.37 9.31 0.62
C THR A 143 -17.90 9.84 1.98
N ALA A 144 -18.03 9.04 3.05
CA ALA A 144 -17.54 9.43 4.37
C ALA A 144 -16.02 9.66 4.37
N VAL A 145 -15.24 8.83 3.65
CA VAL A 145 -13.80 9.06 3.49
C VAL A 145 -13.49 10.38 2.79
N LEU A 146 -14.24 10.72 1.73
CA LEU A 146 -14.04 11.96 0.98
C LEU A 146 -14.51 13.20 1.76
N GLU A 147 -15.49 13.06 2.66
CA GLU A 147 -15.89 14.11 3.60
C GLU A 147 -14.80 14.38 4.65
N LEU A 148 -14.15 13.33 5.17
CA LEU A 148 -13.03 13.44 6.11
C LEU A 148 -11.74 13.92 5.43
N SER A 149 -11.52 13.48 4.19
CA SER A 149 -10.30 13.73 3.43
C SER A 149 -10.61 13.93 1.95
N SER A 150 -10.84 15.19 1.58
CA SER A 150 -11.22 15.57 0.22
C SER A 150 -10.18 15.21 -0.85
N ASN A 151 -8.91 15.07 -0.47
CA ASN A 151 -7.81 14.77 -1.38
C ASN A 151 -7.49 13.27 -1.47
N HIS A 152 -8.36 12.40 -0.96
CA HIS A 152 -8.12 10.96 -0.96
C HIS A 152 -8.50 10.32 -2.31
N PHE A 153 -7.58 10.37 -3.27
CA PHE A 153 -7.81 9.90 -4.65
C PHE A 153 -8.26 8.44 -4.74
N GLN A 154 -7.80 7.56 -3.84
CA GLN A 154 -8.19 6.14 -3.82
C GLN A 154 -9.67 5.96 -3.52
N ALA A 155 -10.24 6.76 -2.61
CA ALA A 155 -11.66 6.70 -2.26
C ALA A 155 -12.54 7.22 -3.41
N ALA A 156 -12.10 8.30 -4.08
CA ALA A 156 -12.79 8.83 -5.27
C ALA A 156 -12.79 7.80 -6.41
N TYR A 157 -11.65 7.15 -6.67
CA TYR A 157 -11.56 6.09 -7.67
C TYR A 157 -12.46 4.89 -7.33
N ALA A 158 -12.47 4.46 -6.08
CA ALA A 158 -13.28 3.32 -5.64
C ALA A 158 -14.79 3.63 -5.70
N ARG A 159 -15.19 4.85 -5.32
CA ARG A 159 -16.58 5.33 -5.46
C ARG A 159 -17.01 5.38 -6.93
N ALA A 160 -16.14 5.91 -7.80
CA ALA A 160 -16.39 5.94 -9.24
C ALA A 160 -16.59 4.54 -9.82
N ALA A 161 -15.80 3.56 -9.38
CA ALA A 161 -15.93 2.16 -9.79
C ALA A 161 -17.27 1.56 -9.35
N CYS A 162 -17.71 1.82 -8.11
CA CYS A 162 -19.04 1.39 -7.67
C CYS A 162 -20.17 2.07 -8.46
N HIS A 163 -20.06 3.36 -8.78
CA HIS A 163 -21.03 4.06 -9.64
C HIS A 163 -21.08 3.47 -11.06
N ASN A 164 -19.93 3.09 -11.62
CA ASN A 164 -19.84 2.43 -12.92
C ASN A 164 -20.58 1.07 -12.89
N ARG A 165 -20.31 0.25 -11.86
CA ARG A 165 -20.99 -1.04 -11.66
C ARG A 165 -22.50 -0.89 -11.47
N LYS A 166 -22.97 0.23 -10.91
CA LYS A 166 -24.41 0.58 -10.80
C LYS A 166 -25.03 1.14 -12.10
N GLY A 167 -24.25 1.43 -13.13
CA GLY A 167 -24.71 2.07 -14.37
C GLY A 167 -24.86 3.60 -14.27
N SER A 168 -24.39 4.23 -13.20
CA SER A 168 -24.41 5.69 -13.01
C SER A 168 -23.17 6.34 -13.63
N PHE A 169 -23.05 6.27 -14.96
CA PHE A 169 -21.84 6.68 -15.67
C PHE A 169 -21.49 8.16 -15.53
N ALA A 170 -22.49 9.06 -15.48
CA ALA A 170 -22.25 10.49 -15.33
C ALA A 170 -21.53 10.83 -14.00
N LEU A 171 -22.00 10.24 -12.89
CA LEU A 171 -21.37 10.39 -11.56
C LEU A 171 -19.98 9.74 -11.53
N SER A 172 -19.86 8.56 -12.16
CA SER A 172 -18.58 7.84 -12.26
C SER A 172 -17.51 8.66 -12.99
N ILE A 173 -17.86 9.30 -14.12
CA ILE A 173 -16.93 10.14 -14.88
C ILE A 173 -16.46 11.33 -14.05
N ALA A 174 -17.38 12.01 -13.35
CA ALA A 174 -17.04 13.14 -12.49
C ALA A 174 -16.06 12.73 -11.38
N ASP A 175 -16.32 11.60 -10.72
CA ASP A 175 -15.45 11.08 -9.66
C ASP A 175 -14.08 10.62 -10.20
N TYR A 176 -14.02 9.99 -11.37
CA TYR A 176 -12.75 9.62 -12.00
C TYR A 176 -11.92 10.85 -12.38
N GLN A 177 -12.55 11.89 -12.92
CA GLN A 177 -11.86 13.15 -13.24
C GLN A 177 -11.31 13.81 -11.98
N ALA A 178 -12.10 13.84 -10.90
CA ALA A 178 -11.65 14.34 -9.61
C ALA A 178 -10.46 13.53 -9.08
N ALA A 179 -10.53 12.20 -9.10
CA ALA A 179 -9.44 11.33 -8.64
C ALA A 179 -8.14 11.54 -9.44
N LEU A 180 -8.24 11.65 -10.78
CA LEU A 180 -7.09 11.90 -11.65
C LEU A 180 -6.44 13.26 -11.38
N SER A 181 -7.24 14.30 -11.15
CA SER A 181 -6.72 15.62 -10.82
C SER A 181 -5.93 15.62 -9.50
N MET A 182 -6.41 14.89 -8.50
CA MET A 182 -5.74 14.74 -7.20
C MET A 182 -4.45 13.93 -7.31
N ASP A 183 -4.45 12.83 -8.08
CA ASP A 183 -3.26 12.00 -8.28
C ASP A 183 -2.16 12.73 -9.07
N GLN A 184 -2.52 13.57 -10.04
CA GLN A 184 -1.57 14.44 -10.73
C GLN A 184 -0.90 15.44 -9.79
N VAL A 185 -1.67 16.04 -8.87
CA VAL A 185 -1.12 16.95 -7.86
C VAL A 185 -0.22 16.20 -6.87
N ALA A 186 -0.64 15.02 -6.41
CA ALA A 186 0.13 14.19 -5.49
C ALA A 186 1.44 13.68 -6.13
N SER A 187 1.38 13.20 -7.37
CA SER A 187 2.54 12.73 -8.12
C SER A 187 3.50 13.87 -8.46
N ALA A 188 3.01 15.06 -8.81
CA ALA A 188 3.84 16.25 -9.00
C ALA A 188 4.54 16.68 -7.71
N ALA A 189 3.87 16.61 -6.55
CA ALA A 189 4.47 16.89 -5.24
C ALA A 189 5.56 15.86 -4.85
N LEU A 190 5.41 14.61 -5.28
CA LEU A 190 6.36 13.52 -5.04
C LEU A 190 7.52 13.46 -6.03
N GLN A 191 7.42 14.15 -7.18
CA GLN A 191 8.53 14.32 -8.11
C GLN A 191 9.60 15.22 -7.50
N ARG A 192 10.40 14.66 -6.59
CA ARG A 192 11.71 15.23 -6.26
C ARG A 192 12.53 15.33 -7.54
N PRO A 193 13.21 16.45 -7.81
CA PRO A 193 14.08 16.54 -8.97
C PRO A 193 15.07 15.37 -8.92
N ARG A 194 15.23 14.65 -10.05
CA ARG A 194 16.20 13.55 -10.16
C ARG A 194 17.53 14.02 -9.57
N ARG A 195 18.23 13.18 -8.79
CA ARG A 195 19.54 13.53 -8.18
C ARG A 195 20.57 14.11 -9.19
N SER A 196 20.39 13.88 -10.49
CA SER A 196 21.13 14.53 -11.56
C SER A 196 20.90 16.05 -11.66
N ALA A 197 19.70 16.54 -11.38
CA ALA A 197 19.37 17.97 -11.38
C ALA A 197 20.00 18.70 -10.18
N THR A 198 20.12 18.06 -9.01
CA THR A 198 20.90 18.60 -7.88
C THR A 198 22.41 18.66 -8.16
N ARG A 199 22.93 17.80 -9.06
CA ARG A 199 24.33 17.88 -9.50
C ARG A 199 24.58 19.12 -10.37
N VAL A 200 23.57 19.53 -11.16
CA VAL A 200 23.60 20.75 -11.98
C VAL A 200 23.49 22.01 -11.11
N GLN A 201 22.67 21.99 -10.06
CA GLN A 201 22.57 23.12 -9.11
C GLN A 201 23.83 23.38 -8.29
N ARG A 202 24.78 22.43 -8.24
CA ARG A 202 26.07 22.60 -7.53
C ARG A 202 27.01 23.55 -8.27
N PHE A 203 26.80 23.76 -9.57
CA PHE A 203 27.50 24.78 -10.36
C PHE A 203 26.65 26.05 -10.38
N LYS A 204 27.12 27.10 -9.72
CA LYS A 204 26.37 28.36 -9.56
C LYS A 204 26.18 29.14 -10.87
N SER A 205 26.86 28.76 -11.96
CA SER A 205 26.74 29.37 -13.29
C SER A 205 26.86 28.31 -14.40
N PRO A 206 26.18 28.49 -15.55
CA PRO A 206 26.22 27.55 -16.67
C PRO A 206 27.62 27.38 -17.29
N GLN A 207 28.45 28.42 -17.23
CA GLN A 207 29.83 28.38 -17.72
C GLN A 207 30.72 27.41 -16.93
N ALA A 208 30.56 27.37 -15.60
CA ALA A 208 31.33 26.47 -14.73
C ALA A 208 31.00 24.98 -14.99
N LEU A 209 29.77 24.69 -15.42
CA LEU A 209 29.38 23.33 -15.82
C LEU A 209 30.01 22.95 -17.17
N GLU A 210 30.01 23.85 -18.16
CA GLU A 210 30.63 23.58 -19.46
C GLU A 210 32.14 23.38 -19.36
N GLU A 211 32.83 24.16 -18.51
CA GLU A 211 34.26 24.06 -18.30
C GLU A 211 34.64 22.72 -17.64
N TYR A 212 33.89 22.31 -16.61
CA TYR A 212 34.05 20.99 -15.96
C TYR A 212 33.83 19.82 -16.93
N LEU A 213 32.80 19.91 -17.78
CA LEU A 213 32.54 18.87 -18.79
C LEU A 213 33.65 18.80 -19.84
N ARG A 214 34.22 19.95 -20.25
CA ARG A 214 35.37 20.00 -21.17
C ARG A 214 36.63 19.37 -20.56
N GLU A 215 36.88 19.58 -19.27
CA GLU A 215 38.00 18.96 -18.56
C GLU A 215 37.81 17.46 -18.32
N ALA A 216 36.57 17.03 -18.03
CA ALA A 216 36.25 15.62 -17.84
C ALA A 216 36.47 14.80 -19.12
N VAL A 217 36.13 15.38 -20.29
CA VAL A 217 36.39 14.76 -21.60
C VAL A 217 37.88 14.65 -21.92
N LYS A 218 38.71 15.56 -21.37
CA LYS A 218 40.18 15.49 -21.49
C LYS A 218 40.83 14.47 -20.55
N GLY A 219 40.05 13.77 -19.71
CA GLY A 219 40.53 12.69 -18.86
C GLY A 219 41.40 13.13 -17.67
N GLN A 220 41.42 14.42 -17.33
CA GLN A 220 42.36 14.99 -16.33
C GLN A 220 41.78 15.12 -14.91
N LEU A 221 40.56 14.66 -14.64
CA LEU A 221 39.90 14.88 -13.35
C LEU A 221 40.00 13.68 -12.41
N GLN A 222 40.70 13.85 -11.28
CA GLN A 222 40.44 13.09 -10.05
C GLN A 222 39.29 13.76 -9.29
N TRP A 223 38.43 12.94 -8.69
CA TRP A 223 37.34 13.42 -7.85
C TRP A 223 37.92 14.13 -6.61
N PRO A 224 37.48 15.35 -6.28
CA PRO A 224 37.74 15.88 -4.95
C PRO A 224 36.88 15.08 -3.94
N GLY A 225 37.52 14.61 -2.87
CA GLY A 225 36.88 13.91 -1.75
C GLY A 225 35.85 14.77 -1.02
#